data_AF-A0A6J7FIT7-F1
#
_entry.id   AF-A0A6J7FIT7-F1
#
_cell.length_a   1.000
_cell.length_b   1.000
_cell.length_c   1.000
_cell.angle_alpha   90.00
_cell.angle_beta   90.00
_cell.angle_gamma   90.00
#
_symmetry.space_group_name_H-M   'P 1'
#
loop_
_entity.id
_entity.type
_entity.pdbx_description
1 polymer ?
#
loop_
_entity_poly.entity_id
_entity_poly.type
_entity_poly.pdbx_seq_one_letter_code
_entity_poly.pdbx_strand_id
1 'polypeptide(L)'
;MVSVAAAASSASAGSELPLRVEQIRPAVAALEAKLGGAQQYLEVNATPTLVNLFVATDNATHAVAYVYAQGTLSEPAAPEVVKAGAPTFGAADIAFDAARVLAPLLVQLPNSQYRVFSVVGVAGGGVSYLVTVGSAQGGQLEVPVGADGSITGAVQN
;
A
#
# COMPACT_ATOMS: atom_id res chain seq x y z
N MET A 1 46.94 -3.37 32.47
CA MET A 1 45.92 -2.31 32.27
C MET A 1 45.60 -2.27 30.78
N VAL A 2 44.42 -2.74 30.35
CA VAL A 2 43.23 -1.93 29.94
C VAL A 2 43.49 -1.24 28.58
N SER A 3 42.72 -1.34 27.49
CA SER A 3 41.41 -1.93 27.17
C SER A 3 41.29 -2.11 25.65
N VAL A 4 40.33 -2.94 25.23
CA VAL A 4 39.85 -3.16 23.85
C VAL A 4 39.06 -1.96 23.33
N ALA A 5 39.13 -1.66 22.03
CA ALA A 5 38.08 -0.93 21.33
C ALA A 5 37.87 -1.53 19.93
N ALA A 6 37.02 -2.55 19.86
CA ALA A 6 36.39 -2.98 18.63
C ALA A 6 35.33 -1.93 18.27
N ALA A 7 35.52 -1.25 17.13
CA ALA A 7 34.49 -0.40 16.55
C ALA A 7 33.38 -1.30 16.00
N ALA A 8 32.35 -1.54 16.80
CA ALA A 8 31.08 -2.06 16.32
C ALA A 8 30.44 -0.96 15.45
N SER A 9 30.55 -1.10 14.13
CA SER A 9 29.69 -0.36 13.21
C SER A 9 28.27 -0.87 13.42
N SER A 10 27.53 -0.22 14.31
CA SER A 10 26.09 -0.39 14.44
C SER A 10 25.44 0.10 13.15
N ALA A 11 25.27 -0.81 12.19
CA ALA A 11 24.29 -0.63 11.14
C ALA A 11 22.95 -0.48 11.85
N SER A 12 22.42 0.74 11.89
CA SER A 12 21.03 1.00 12.21
C SER A 12 20.19 0.35 11.12
N ALA A 13 19.93 -0.94 11.27
CA ALA A 13 18.88 -1.65 10.57
C ALA A 13 17.55 -1.06 11.06
N GLY A 14 17.20 0.11 10.53
CA GLY A 14 15.79 0.45 10.42
C GLY A 14 15.18 -0.71 9.66
N SER A 15 14.39 -1.53 10.34
CA SER A 15 13.73 -2.68 9.73
C SER A 15 12.88 -2.15 8.60
N GLU A 16 13.39 -2.20 7.38
CA GLU A 16 12.67 -1.76 6.21
C GLU A 16 11.44 -2.65 6.09
N LEU A 17 10.24 -2.06 6.20
CA LEU A 17 9.00 -2.79 6.02
C LEU A 17 9.02 -3.41 4.62
N PRO A 18 8.54 -4.65 4.44
CA PRO A 18 8.66 -5.31 3.14
C PRO A 18 7.77 -4.68 2.06
N LEU A 19 6.86 -3.79 2.44
CA LEU A 19 6.00 -3.01 1.55
C LEU A 19 6.03 -1.54 1.99
N ARG A 20 6.00 -0.62 1.02
CA ARG A 20 6.07 0.84 1.22
C ARG A 20 4.75 1.46 1.69
N VAL A 21 4.10 0.84 2.68
CA VAL A 21 2.80 1.25 3.19
C VAL A 21 2.86 2.65 3.82
N GLU A 22 4.01 3.02 4.37
CA GLU A 22 4.31 4.36 4.88
C GLU A 22 4.32 5.44 3.79
N GLN A 23 4.51 5.06 2.52
CA GLN A 23 4.52 6.00 1.39
C GLN A 23 3.13 6.29 0.83
N ILE A 24 2.09 5.56 1.23
CA ILE A 24 0.72 5.76 0.70
C ILE A 24 0.21 7.17 0.97
N ARG A 25 0.28 7.66 2.22
CA ARG A 25 -0.21 9.00 2.56
C ARG A 25 0.63 10.11 1.88
N PRO A 26 1.98 10.05 1.87
CA PRO A 26 2.79 10.96 1.06
C PRO A 26 2.44 10.95 -0.44
N ALA A 27 2.22 9.77 -1.03
CA ALA A 27 1.87 9.64 -2.44
C ALA A 27 0.52 10.29 -2.78
N VAL A 28 -0.50 10.04 -1.94
CA VAL A 28 -1.82 10.69 -2.02
C VAL A 28 -1.67 12.20 -1.93
N ALA A 29 -0.98 12.71 -0.89
CA ALA A 29 -0.81 14.15 -0.70
C ALA A 29 -0.06 14.82 -1.87
N ALA A 30 1.00 14.17 -2.39
CA ALA A 30 1.74 14.66 -3.54
C ALA A 30 0.84 14.74 -4.79
N LEU A 31 -0.04 13.75 -4.98
CA LEU A 31 -0.93 13.71 -6.14
C LEU A 31 -2.04 14.75 -6.04
N GLU A 32 -2.67 14.87 -4.88
CA GLU A 32 -3.69 15.89 -4.63
C GLU A 32 -3.12 17.30 -4.77
N ALA A 33 -1.88 17.53 -4.32
CA ALA A 33 -1.18 18.80 -4.54
C ALA A 33 -0.91 19.05 -6.04
N LYS A 34 -0.49 18.03 -6.79
CA LYS A 34 -0.25 18.12 -8.24
C LYS A 34 -1.53 18.40 -9.03
N LEU A 35 -2.66 17.79 -8.63
CA LEU A 35 -3.96 17.93 -9.29
C LEU A 35 -4.81 19.08 -8.75
N GLY A 36 -4.35 19.77 -7.70
CA GLY A 36 -4.98 20.97 -7.16
C GLY A 36 -6.17 20.72 -6.23
N GLY A 37 -6.30 19.52 -5.65
CA GLY A 37 -7.36 19.23 -4.69
C GLY A 37 -7.56 17.74 -4.41
N ALA A 38 -8.54 17.46 -3.54
CA ALA A 38 -8.89 16.11 -3.13
C ALA A 38 -9.33 15.25 -4.32
N GLN A 39 -8.89 13.99 -4.33
CA GLN A 39 -9.22 13.04 -5.39
C GLN A 39 -10.13 11.90 -4.90
N GLN A 40 -10.66 11.14 -5.85
CA GLN A 40 -11.35 9.88 -5.62
C GLN A 40 -10.50 8.74 -6.18
N TYR A 41 -10.26 7.72 -5.37
CA TYR A 41 -9.42 6.58 -5.72
C TYR A 41 -10.29 5.34 -5.89
N LEU A 42 -9.96 4.51 -6.88
CA LEU A 42 -10.49 3.15 -7.00
C LEU A 42 -9.66 2.18 -6.16
N GLU A 43 -8.35 2.37 -6.23
CA GLU A 43 -7.36 1.51 -5.61
C GLU A 43 -6.06 2.27 -5.35
N VAL A 44 -5.39 1.93 -4.26
CA VAL A 44 -4.01 2.37 -3.97
C VAL A 44 -3.18 1.16 -3.56
N ASN A 45 -2.08 0.92 -4.27
CA ASN A 45 -1.22 -0.23 -4.06
C ASN A 45 0.17 0.19 -3.62
N ALA A 46 0.63 -0.28 -2.46
CA ALA A 46 2.03 -0.18 -2.06
C ALA A 46 2.75 -1.51 -2.29
N THR A 47 3.85 -1.45 -3.05
CA THR A 47 4.75 -2.58 -3.30
C THR A 47 6.06 -2.37 -2.51
N PRO A 48 7.06 -3.26 -2.60
CA PRO A 48 8.36 -3.02 -1.99
C PRO A 48 9.09 -1.78 -2.53
N THR A 49 8.73 -1.30 -3.73
CA THR A 49 9.50 -0.27 -4.44
C THR A 49 8.72 1.00 -4.77
N LEU A 50 7.39 0.96 -4.82
CA LEU A 50 6.57 2.10 -5.27
C LEU A 50 5.15 2.07 -4.68
N VAL A 51 4.42 3.17 -4.88
CA VAL A 51 2.99 3.28 -4.66
C VAL A 51 2.29 3.59 -5.99
N ASN A 52 1.33 2.77 -6.39
CA ASN A 52 0.43 3.05 -7.52
C ASN A 52 -0.89 3.62 -6.99
N LEU A 53 -1.35 4.71 -7.59
CA LEU A 53 -2.59 5.41 -7.25
C LEU A 53 -3.51 5.35 -8.48
N PHE A 54 -4.65 4.67 -8.38
CA PHE A 54 -5.64 4.61 -9.44
C PHE A 54 -6.75 5.63 -9.16
N VAL A 55 -6.67 6.79 -9.80
CA VAL A 55 -7.63 7.88 -9.63
C VAL A 55 -8.83 7.64 -10.54
N ALA A 56 -10.03 7.70 -9.96
CA ALA A 56 -11.28 7.66 -10.71
C ALA A 56 -11.49 8.98 -11.47
N THR A 57 -11.72 8.90 -12.77
CA THR A 57 -12.14 10.03 -13.61
C THR A 57 -13.47 9.73 -14.26
N ASP A 58 -14.08 10.74 -14.89
CA ASP A 58 -15.29 10.58 -15.70
C ASP A 58 -16.44 9.90 -14.93
N ASN A 59 -16.67 10.35 -13.69
CA ASN A 59 -17.63 9.75 -12.76
C ASN A 59 -17.40 8.25 -12.48
N ALA A 60 -16.13 7.88 -12.26
CA ALA A 60 -15.68 6.49 -12.01
C ALA A 60 -16.00 5.52 -13.16
N THR A 61 -15.96 6.01 -14.40
CA THR A 61 -15.98 5.17 -15.61
C THR A 61 -14.59 4.97 -16.20
N HIS A 62 -13.62 5.80 -15.80
CA HIS A 62 -12.24 5.70 -16.19
C HIS A 62 -11.32 5.74 -14.96
N ALA A 63 -10.12 5.20 -15.12
CA ALA A 63 -9.05 5.27 -14.14
C ALA A 63 -7.78 5.83 -14.78
N VAL A 64 -7.11 6.74 -14.07
CA VAL A 64 -5.76 7.19 -14.41
C VAL A 64 -4.80 6.69 -13.34
N ALA A 65 -3.81 5.91 -13.77
CA ALA A 65 -2.78 5.39 -12.88
C ALA A 65 -1.63 6.40 -12.73
N TYR A 66 -1.26 6.69 -11.49
CA TYR A 66 -0.07 7.46 -11.13
C TYR A 66 0.88 6.59 -10.32
N VAL A 67 2.17 6.68 -10.61
CA VAL A 67 3.21 6.00 -9.85
C VAL A 67 3.96 7.00 -8.99
N TYR A 68 4.06 6.70 -7.70
CA TYR A 68 4.91 7.42 -6.76
C TYR A 68 6.07 6.53 -6.33
N ALA A 69 7.29 6.97 -6.60
CA ALA A 69 8.51 6.27 -6.22
C ALA A 69 9.60 7.28 -5.87
N GLN A 70 10.44 6.95 -4.89
CA GLN A 70 11.58 7.78 -4.49
C GLN A 70 11.20 9.25 -4.21
N GLY A 71 10.03 9.48 -3.61
CA GLY A 71 9.58 10.84 -3.28
C GLY A 71 8.93 11.62 -4.43
N THR A 72 8.80 11.04 -5.62
CA THR A 72 8.37 11.75 -6.83
C THR A 72 7.23 11.03 -7.54
N LEU A 73 6.30 11.80 -8.13
CA LEU A 73 5.27 11.29 -9.02
C LEU A 73 5.77 11.24 -10.46
N SER A 74 5.60 10.09 -11.10
CA SER A 74 5.78 9.92 -12.54
C SER A 74 4.69 10.64 -13.35
N GLU A 75 4.87 10.66 -14.66
CA GLU A 75 3.79 11.01 -15.58
C GLU A 75 2.64 10.00 -15.47
N PRO A 76 1.38 10.45 -15.59
CA PRO A 76 0.24 9.54 -15.55
C PRO A 76 0.25 8.58 -16.73
N ALA A 77 -0.26 7.37 -16.52
CA ALA A 77 -0.62 6.48 -17.61
C ALA A 77 -1.79 7.06 -18.43
N ALA A 78 -2.02 6.51 -19.62
CA ALA A 78 -3.23 6.80 -20.36
C ALA A 78 -4.47 6.36 -19.54
N PRO A 79 -5.59 7.11 -19.60
CA PRO A 79 -6.82 6.69 -18.94
C PRO A 79 -7.30 5.34 -19.47
N GLU A 80 -7.73 4.45 -18.57
CA GLU A 80 -8.31 3.15 -18.91
C GLU A 80 -9.78 3.09 -18.51
N VAL A 81 -10.61 2.42 -19.31
CA VAL A 81 -12.02 2.21 -19.00
C VAL A 81 -12.13 1.22 -17.84
N VAL A 82 -12.88 1.58 -16.80
CA VAL A 82 -13.19 0.70 -15.68
C VAL A 82 -14.67 0.36 -15.64
N LYS A 83 -15.03 -0.64 -14.83
CA LYS A 83 -16.43 -1.00 -14.61
C LYS A 83 -17.18 0.19 -14.02
N ALA A 84 -18.26 0.59 -14.68
CA ALA A 84 -19.12 1.67 -14.20
C ALA A 84 -19.67 1.35 -12.80
N GLY A 85 -19.64 2.34 -11.91
CA GLY A 85 -20.07 2.18 -10.52
C GLY A 85 -19.08 1.41 -9.64
N ALA A 86 -17.81 1.32 -10.04
CA ALA A 86 -16.76 0.85 -9.16
C ALA A 86 -16.71 1.72 -7.89
N PRO A 87 -16.65 1.12 -6.68
CA PRO A 87 -16.54 1.88 -5.45
C PRO A 87 -15.30 2.77 -5.45
N THR A 88 -15.46 3.99 -4.97
CA THR A 88 -14.37 4.94 -4.78
C THR A 88 -14.27 5.34 -3.32
N PHE A 89 -13.10 5.87 -2.96
CA PHE A 89 -12.82 6.40 -1.63
C PHE A 89 -11.93 7.64 -1.71
N GLY A 90 -12.00 8.49 -0.70
CA GLY A 90 -11.14 9.67 -0.56
C GLY A 90 -9.96 9.41 0.38
N ALA A 91 -9.02 10.35 0.42
CA ALA A 91 -7.87 10.30 1.33
C ALA A 91 -8.26 10.13 2.81
N ALA A 92 -9.41 10.70 3.22
CA ALA A 92 -9.91 10.63 4.59
C ALA A 92 -10.37 9.22 5.01
N ASP A 93 -10.68 8.34 4.06
CA ASP A 93 -11.08 6.96 4.35
C ASP A 93 -9.86 6.05 4.67
N ILE A 94 -8.65 6.51 4.35
CA ILE A 94 -7.39 5.77 4.56
C ILE A 94 -6.93 5.95 6.01
N ALA A 95 -7.38 5.06 6.89
CA ALA A 95 -7.25 5.20 8.34
C ALA A 95 -6.26 4.26 9.04
N PHE A 96 -5.50 3.42 8.31
CA PHE A 96 -4.54 2.49 8.93
C PHE A 96 -3.33 3.20 9.55
N ASP A 97 -2.69 2.56 10.54
CA ASP A 97 -1.36 2.95 11.06
C ASP A 97 -0.26 2.20 10.30
N ALA A 98 0.53 2.93 9.50
CA ALA A 98 1.57 2.35 8.65
C ALA A 98 2.62 1.54 9.43
N ALA A 99 2.90 1.91 10.68
CA ALA A 99 3.87 1.21 11.51
C ALA A 99 3.33 -0.10 12.10
N ARG A 100 2.00 -0.29 12.10
CA ARG A 100 1.34 -1.42 12.80
C ARG A 100 0.56 -2.34 11.88
N VAL A 101 0.06 -1.84 10.76
CA VAL A 101 -0.89 -2.58 9.90
C VAL A 101 -0.32 -3.90 9.35
N LEU A 102 1.00 -3.99 9.15
CA LEU A 102 1.65 -5.24 8.73
C LEU A 102 2.18 -6.10 9.89
N ALA A 103 2.29 -5.55 11.10
CA ALA A 103 3.03 -6.19 12.18
C ALA A 103 2.50 -7.59 12.55
N PRO A 104 1.17 -7.81 12.70
CA PRO A 104 0.66 -9.15 12.98
C PRO A 104 0.93 -10.15 11.85
N LEU A 105 0.86 -9.68 10.59
CA LEU A 105 1.10 -10.52 9.41
C LEU A 105 2.58 -10.95 9.33
N LEU A 106 3.51 -10.04 9.61
CA LEU A 106 4.94 -10.32 9.66
C LEU A 106 5.30 -11.39 10.71
N VAL A 107 4.57 -11.42 11.83
CA VAL A 107 4.75 -12.43 12.87
C VAL A 107 4.18 -13.79 12.45
N GLN A 108 3.00 -13.80 11.83
CA GLN A 108 2.32 -15.05 11.45
C GLN A 108 2.88 -15.69 10.18
N LEU A 109 3.33 -14.87 9.23
CA LEU A 109 3.84 -15.28 7.92
C LEU A 109 5.26 -14.71 7.68
N PRO A 110 6.25 -15.06 8.51
CA PRO A 110 7.59 -14.46 8.46
C PRO A 110 8.40 -14.88 7.23
N ASN A 111 8.09 -16.03 6.63
CA ASN A 111 8.80 -16.58 5.48
C ASN A 111 8.08 -16.33 4.14
N SER A 112 7.03 -15.51 4.16
CA SER A 112 6.25 -15.18 2.97
C SER A 112 6.88 -14.02 2.22
N GLN A 113 6.70 -14.01 0.89
CA GLN A 113 7.09 -12.90 0.03
C GLN A 113 5.94 -11.90 -0.06
N TYR A 114 6.08 -10.74 0.59
CA TYR A 114 5.07 -9.68 0.52
C TYR A 114 5.16 -8.96 -0.82
N ARG A 115 4.05 -8.91 -1.56
CA ARG A 115 4.03 -8.39 -2.95
C ARG A 115 3.34 -7.04 -3.04
N VAL A 116 2.16 -6.92 -2.45
CA VAL A 116 1.38 -5.68 -2.48
C VAL A 116 0.52 -5.55 -1.24
N PHE A 117 0.37 -4.32 -0.77
CA PHE A 117 -0.67 -3.88 0.15
C PHE A 117 -1.64 -3.00 -0.65
N SER A 118 -2.90 -3.39 -0.72
CA SER A 118 -3.92 -2.73 -1.51
C SER A 118 -4.97 -2.09 -0.60
N VAL A 119 -5.27 -0.82 -0.87
CA VAL A 119 -6.43 -0.11 -0.34
C VAL A 119 -7.46 -0.05 -1.46
N VAL A 120 -8.62 -0.67 -1.27
CA VAL A 120 -9.69 -0.72 -2.28
C VAL A 120 -10.98 -0.17 -1.71
N GLY A 121 -11.76 0.53 -2.54
CA GLY A 121 -13.08 1.02 -2.15
C GLY A 121 -14.07 -0.13 -1.94
N VAL A 122 -14.97 0.01 -0.96
CA VAL A 122 -16.01 -1.00 -0.69
C VAL A 122 -17.39 -0.46 -1.04
N ALA A 123 -18.22 -1.31 -1.64
CA ALA A 123 -19.62 -0.96 -1.90
C ALA A 123 -20.34 -0.68 -0.57
N GLY A 124 -20.96 0.50 -0.46
CA GLY A 124 -21.57 0.97 0.80
C GLY A 124 -20.70 1.95 1.60
N GLY A 125 -19.46 2.21 1.16
CA GLY A 125 -18.56 3.22 1.72
C GLY A 125 -17.38 2.62 2.49
N GLY A 126 -16.33 3.43 2.64
CA GLY A 126 -15.07 3.04 3.29
C GLY A 126 -14.13 2.23 2.39
N VAL A 127 -13.12 1.63 3.02
CA VAL A 127 -12.05 0.90 2.34
C VAL A 127 -11.82 -0.48 2.94
N SER A 128 -11.32 -1.39 2.13
CA SER A 128 -10.74 -2.67 2.56
C SER A 128 -9.23 -2.62 2.36
N TYR A 129 -8.50 -3.27 3.26
CA TYR A 129 -7.05 -3.45 3.16
C TYR A 129 -6.74 -4.91 2.88
N LEU A 130 -5.97 -5.15 1.82
CA LEU A 130 -5.61 -6.50 1.37
C LEU A 130 -4.09 -6.59 1.28
N VAL A 131 -3.52 -7.72 1.69
CA VAL A 131 -2.10 -8.00 1.51
C VAL A 131 -1.93 -9.25 0.67
N THR A 132 -1.33 -9.12 -0.50
CA THR A 132 -0.93 -10.27 -1.30
C THR A 132 0.44 -10.76 -0.84
N VAL A 133 0.47 -12.01 -0.40
CA VAL A 133 1.69 -12.72 -0.01
C VAL A 133 1.90 -13.92 -0.91
N GLY A 134 3.14 -14.16 -1.31
CA GLY A 134 3.56 -15.34 -2.09
C GLY A 134 4.32 -16.34 -1.23
N SER A 135 4.22 -17.63 -1.57
CA SER A 135 5.07 -18.68 -1.02
C SER A 135 6.27 -18.96 -1.93
N ALA A 136 7.33 -19.56 -1.38
CA ALA A 136 8.48 -20.01 -2.15
C ALA A 136 8.14 -21.09 -3.19
N GLN A 137 7.00 -21.78 -3.02
CA GLN A 137 6.53 -22.82 -3.95
C GLN A 137 5.60 -22.27 -5.05
N GLY A 138 5.45 -20.94 -5.14
CA GLY A 138 4.72 -20.28 -6.24
C GLY A 138 3.24 -20.00 -5.98
N GLY A 139 2.70 -20.37 -4.82
CA GLY A 139 1.33 -20.02 -4.42
C GLY A 139 1.20 -18.56 -3.99
N GLN A 140 0.02 -17.97 -4.17
CA GLN A 140 -0.31 -16.63 -3.68
C GLN A 140 -1.55 -16.68 -2.79
N LEU A 141 -1.55 -15.85 -1.76
CA LEU A 141 -2.68 -15.68 -0.84
C LEU A 141 -2.98 -14.21 -0.72
N GLU A 142 -4.25 -13.85 -0.73
CA GLU A 142 -4.70 -12.51 -0.42
C GLU A 142 -5.27 -12.50 1.00
N VAL A 143 -4.68 -11.68 1.85
CA VAL A 143 -4.98 -11.64 3.28
C VAL A 143 -5.67 -10.31 3.59
N PRO A 144 -6.99 -10.29 3.83
CA PRO A 144 -7.65 -9.11 4.32
C PRO A 144 -7.18 -8.75 5.73
N VAL A 145 -6.87 -7.47 5.93
CA VAL A 145 -6.39 -6.92 7.20
C VAL A 145 -7.25 -5.73 7.63
N GLY A 146 -7.45 -5.58 8.93
CA GLY A 146 -8.06 -4.40 9.53
C GLY A 146 -7.12 -3.20 9.51
N ALA A 147 -7.66 -2.00 9.75
CA ALA A 147 -6.85 -0.77 9.88
C ALA A 147 -5.80 -0.85 11.01
N ASP A 148 -6.08 -1.68 12.01
CA ASP A 148 -5.23 -1.98 13.15
C ASP A 148 -4.22 -3.12 12.88
N GLY A 149 -4.27 -3.72 11.69
CA GLY A 149 -3.46 -4.88 11.30
C GLY A 149 -4.04 -6.23 11.72
N SER A 150 -5.24 -6.28 12.31
CA SER A 150 -5.92 -7.54 12.62
C SER A 150 -6.19 -8.34 11.34
N ILE A 151 -5.87 -9.64 11.32
CA ILE A 151 -6.18 -10.49 10.15
C ILE A 151 -7.65 -10.89 10.25
N THR A 152 -8.45 -10.47 9.27
CA THR A 152 -9.91 -10.69 9.28
C THR A 152 -10.34 -11.91 8.46
N GLY A 153 -9.40 -12.54 7.76
CA GLY A 153 -9.59 -13.77 6.99
C GLY A 153 -8.38 -14.06 6.10
N ALA A 154 -8.48 -15.09 5.26
CA ALA A 154 -7.56 -15.33 4.15
C ALA A 154 -8.39 -15.82 2.96
N VAL A 155 -8.16 -15.24 1.78
CA VAL A 155 -8.80 -15.64 0.52
C VAL A 155 -7.71 -16.25 -0.36
N GLN A 156 -7.95 -17.48 -0.83
CA GLN A 156 -7.06 -18.12 -1.80
C GLN A 156 -7.40 -17.58 -3.19
N ASN A 157 -6.41 -17.02 -3.89
CA ASN A 157 -6.50 -16.62 -5.29
C ASN A 157 -6.01 -17.74 -6.20
#